data_AF-A0A5J9WAP3-F1
#
_entry.id   AF-A0A5J9WAP3-F1
#
_cell.length_a   1.000
_cell.length_b   1.000
_cell.length_c   1.000
_cell.angle_alpha   90.00
_cell.angle_beta   90.00
_cell.angle_gamma   90.00
#
_symmetry.space_group_name_H-M   'P 1'
#
loop_
_entity.id
_entity.type
_entity.pdbx_description
1 polymer ?
#
loop_
_entity_poly.entity_id
_entity_poly.type
_entity_poly.pdbx_seq_one_letter_code
_entity_poly.pdbx_strand_id
1 'polypeptide(L)'
;MASKFPCRVDAHCHCLSLSVLLPRLVACLALLPLLSHAASVVTHLPGFHGPLPFYLETGYVGVEEATGTELFYYFVESERSPATDAVLLWLSGGPRCSVLCGLTLEIGPVANVLFVDSPVGAGFSYARDPKGYDVGDISSSMQMVTFLRKGYLVGNPVTGDKIDKNSRIPTSHSFGIISDQLYEAVMKNCEGDYLSLKNKLCADVVQTITGLMSEVSESNVLETLCHSDTLRRKSLLEERNGLGGPPHEPPPECHEYFYGRYLIYFWANDNATRAALGIKEGTLTEWIRCKEDPSRIPYTYDLPSSIQCHFNVTTSGYRALVYRGDHDLVVPFSGTRAWIRSFNFAIVDDWRAWHLHGQAAG
;
A
#
# COMPACT_ATOMS: atom_id res chain seq x y z
N MET A 1 10.47 -31.90 11.62
CA MET A 1 9.83 -30.59 11.84
C MET A 1 9.62 -29.96 10.49
N ALA A 2 8.43 -30.15 9.90
CA ALA A 2 8.09 -29.61 8.59
C ALA A 2 7.59 -28.18 8.75
N SER A 3 8.30 -27.22 8.17
CA SER A 3 7.87 -25.83 8.01
C SER A 3 6.62 -25.80 7.12
N LYS A 4 5.49 -25.33 7.68
CA LYS A 4 4.30 -25.01 6.90
C LYS A 4 4.63 -23.78 6.03
N PHE A 5 4.38 -23.88 4.73
CA PHE A 5 4.51 -22.78 3.78
C PHE A 5 3.54 -21.62 4.12
N PRO A 6 3.95 -20.34 4.07
CA PRO A 6 3.13 -19.21 4.50
C PRO A 6 2.06 -18.79 3.46
N CYS A 7 2.18 -19.19 2.19
CA CYS A 7 1.26 -18.78 1.12
C CYS A 7 0.18 -19.84 0.77
N ARG A 8 -0.23 -20.70 1.72
CA ARG A 8 -1.24 -21.74 1.45
C ARG A 8 -2.65 -21.19 1.64
N VAL A 9 -3.42 -21.11 0.55
CA VAL A 9 -4.87 -20.94 0.63
C VAL A 9 -5.45 -22.29 1.01
N ASP A 10 -5.69 -22.55 2.30
CA ASP A 10 -6.37 -23.79 2.72
C ASP A 10 -7.85 -23.73 2.28
N ALA A 11 -8.11 -24.21 1.06
CA ALA A 11 -9.42 -24.59 0.59
C ALA A 11 -9.66 -26.08 0.86
N HIS A 12 -9.62 -26.49 2.13
CA HIS A 12 -10.07 -27.83 2.50
C HIS A 12 -11.59 -27.82 2.73
N CYS A 13 -12.34 -28.05 1.66
CA CYS A 13 -13.72 -28.50 1.73
C CYS A 13 -13.71 -29.97 2.20
N HIS A 14 -13.67 -30.19 3.52
CA HIS A 14 -13.96 -31.51 4.07
C HIS A 14 -15.48 -31.70 4.10
N CYS A 15 -16.00 -32.47 3.14
CA CYS A 15 -17.33 -33.08 3.21
C CYS A 15 -17.38 -34.06 4.39
N LEU A 16 -17.68 -33.54 5.59
CA LEU A 16 -18.14 -34.35 6.73
C LEU A 16 -19.66 -34.22 6.81
N SER A 17 -20.33 -35.36 6.76
CA SER A 17 -21.78 -35.53 6.69
C SER A 17 -22.56 -34.64 7.68
N LEU A 18 -23.43 -33.79 7.13
CA LEU A 18 -24.09 -32.66 7.79
C LEU A 18 -25.38 -33.01 8.58
N SER A 19 -25.53 -34.23 9.10
CA SER A 19 -26.86 -34.69 9.58
C SER A 19 -27.07 -34.73 11.10
N VAL A 20 -26.09 -34.36 11.96
CA VAL A 20 -26.26 -34.49 13.43
C VAL A 20 -25.95 -33.21 14.24
N LEU A 21 -25.47 -32.13 13.63
CA LEU A 21 -25.06 -30.91 14.37
C LEU A 21 -25.99 -29.70 14.23
N LEU A 22 -27.02 -29.77 13.37
CA LEU A 22 -27.90 -28.63 13.06
C LEU A 22 -28.69 -28.06 14.25
N PRO A 23 -29.18 -28.83 15.26
CA PRO A 23 -29.99 -28.24 16.32
C PRO A 23 -29.18 -27.51 17.40
N ARG A 24 -27.86 -27.77 17.50
CA ARG A 24 -26.99 -27.13 18.52
C ARG A 24 -26.28 -25.87 18.00
N LEU A 25 -26.08 -25.74 16.70
CA LEU A 25 -25.49 -24.53 16.11
C LEU A 25 -26.45 -23.34 16.10
N VAL A 26 -27.76 -23.56 15.93
CA VAL A 26 -28.76 -22.48 15.89
C VAL A 26 -28.91 -21.79 17.25
N ALA A 27 -28.70 -22.50 18.36
CA ALA A 27 -28.74 -21.92 19.70
C ALA A 27 -27.49 -21.08 20.05
N CYS A 28 -26.32 -21.40 19.46
CA CYS A 28 -25.09 -20.62 19.66
C CYS A 28 -25.02 -19.36 18.80
N LEU A 29 -25.68 -19.34 17.64
CA LEU A 29 -25.74 -18.17 16.76
C LEU A 29 -26.64 -17.03 17.31
N ALA A 30 -27.52 -17.33 18.26
CA ALA A 30 -28.37 -16.33 18.93
C ALA A 30 -27.69 -15.64 20.13
N LEU A 31 -26.47 -16.04 20.50
CA LEU A 31 -25.71 -15.52 21.65
C LEU A 31 -24.38 -14.86 21.28
N LEU A 32 -24.08 -14.70 19.98
CA LEU A 32 -22.99 -13.84 19.57
C LEU A 32 -23.43 -12.39 19.83
N PRO A 33 -22.73 -11.60 20.67
CA PRO A 33 -22.99 -10.18 20.74
C PRO A 33 -22.78 -9.64 19.32
N LEU A 34 -23.79 -8.94 18.80
CA LEU A 34 -23.61 -8.09 17.63
C LEU A 34 -22.41 -7.20 17.91
N LEU A 35 -21.27 -7.47 17.25
CA LEU A 35 -20.14 -6.55 17.21
C LEU A 35 -20.72 -5.19 16.83
N SER A 36 -20.66 -4.22 17.76
CA SER A 36 -21.18 -2.88 17.50
C SER A 36 -20.28 -2.25 16.44
N HIS A 37 -20.67 -2.37 15.17
CA HIS A 37 -20.03 -1.67 14.08
C HIS A 37 -20.42 -0.21 14.22
N ALA A 38 -19.49 0.61 14.68
CA ALA A 38 -19.65 2.06 14.68
C ALA A 38 -19.37 2.55 13.24
N ALA A 39 -20.36 2.34 12.37
CA ALA A 39 -20.40 2.91 11.03
C ALA A 39 -21.17 4.24 11.07
N SER A 40 -20.66 5.25 10.38
CA SER A 40 -21.26 6.58 10.30
C SER A 40 -21.33 7.00 8.85
N VAL A 41 -22.54 7.35 8.39
CA VAL A 41 -22.72 7.96 7.07
C VAL A 41 -22.31 9.42 7.14
N VAL A 42 -21.30 9.78 6.35
CA VAL A 42 -20.76 11.13 6.27
C VAL A 42 -21.52 11.88 5.17
N THR A 43 -22.27 12.91 5.57
CA THR A 43 -23.04 13.72 4.62
C THR A 43 -22.41 15.07 4.32
N HIS A 44 -21.51 15.55 5.19
CA HIS A 44 -20.84 16.84 5.08
C HIS A 44 -19.40 16.71 5.55
N LEU A 45 -18.47 17.35 4.85
CA LEU A 45 -17.06 17.42 5.23
C LEU A 45 -16.59 18.89 5.24
N PRO A 46 -15.74 19.30 6.19
CA PRO A 46 -15.10 20.60 6.15
C PRO A 46 -14.35 20.82 4.83
N GLY A 47 -14.50 22.01 4.25
CA GLY A 47 -13.96 22.35 2.92
C GLY A 47 -14.86 21.97 1.75
N PHE A 48 -15.93 21.20 1.97
CA PHE A 48 -16.95 20.92 0.95
C PHE A 48 -18.21 21.77 1.19
N HIS A 49 -18.65 22.51 0.17
CA HIS A 49 -19.85 23.34 0.28
C HIS A 49 -21.11 22.50 0.02
N GLY A 50 -21.94 22.34 1.06
CA GLY A 50 -23.19 21.58 0.99
C GLY A 50 -22.99 20.08 1.25
N PRO A 51 -24.02 19.26 0.98
CA PRO A 51 -23.92 17.81 1.15
C PRO A 51 -22.93 17.20 0.15
N LEU A 52 -22.26 16.11 0.53
CA LEU A 52 -21.41 15.35 -0.37
C LEU A 52 -22.22 14.83 -1.56
N PRO A 53 -21.67 14.90 -2.79
CA PRO A 53 -22.38 14.47 -3.99
C PRO A 53 -22.34 12.96 -4.19
N PHE A 54 -21.66 12.23 -3.30
CA PHE A 54 -21.52 10.77 -3.30
C PHE A 54 -21.77 10.21 -1.89
N TYR A 55 -22.11 8.92 -1.81
CA TYR A 55 -22.23 8.23 -0.53
C TYR A 55 -20.85 7.96 0.05
N LEU A 56 -20.63 8.41 1.29
CA LEU A 56 -19.45 8.12 2.08
C LEU A 56 -19.89 7.55 3.42
N GLU A 57 -19.36 6.38 3.78
CA GLU A 57 -19.47 5.80 5.09
C GLU A 57 -18.07 5.59 5.68
N THR A 58 -17.92 5.88 6.97
CA THR A 58 -16.69 5.60 7.70
C THR A 58 -16.99 4.79 8.94
N GLY A 59 -16.00 4.04 9.42
CA GLY A 59 -16.20 3.28 10.65
C GLY A 59 -15.01 2.47 11.07
N TYR A 60 -15.22 1.69 12.14
CA TYR A 60 -14.23 0.79 12.71
C TYR A 60 -14.70 -0.66 12.65
N VAL A 61 -13.78 -1.56 12.31
CA VAL A 61 -13.99 -3.00 12.37
C VAL A 61 -12.95 -3.62 13.29
N GLY A 62 -13.41 -4.32 14.33
CA GLY A 62 -12.54 -5.09 15.22
C GLY A 62 -11.95 -6.30 14.51
N VAL A 63 -10.62 -6.40 14.47
CA VAL A 63 -9.90 -7.50 13.80
C VAL A 63 -9.11 -8.38 14.76
N GLU A 64 -8.92 -7.93 16.01
CA GLU A 64 -8.32 -8.75 17.07
C GLU A 64 -8.91 -8.36 18.44
N GLU A 65 -9.73 -9.23 19.02
CA GLU A 65 -10.44 -8.96 20.27
C GLU A 65 -9.49 -8.86 21.48
N ALA A 66 -8.48 -9.74 21.53
CA ALA A 66 -7.57 -9.84 22.68
C ALA A 66 -6.79 -8.55 22.95
N THR A 67 -6.42 -7.82 21.88
CA THR A 67 -5.69 -6.55 21.93
C THR A 67 -6.61 -5.33 21.76
N GLY A 68 -7.90 -5.58 21.48
CA GLY A 68 -8.87 -4.55 21.12
C GLY A 68 -8.46 -3.79 19.84
N THR A 69 -7.89 -4.49 18.86
CA THR A 69 -7.43 -3.89 17.60
C THR A 69 -8.61 -3.65 16.66
N GLU A 70 -8.70 -2.42 16.17
CA GLU A 70 -9.73 -1.96 15.26
C GLU A 70 -9.11 -1.27 14.04
N LEU A 71 -9.56 -1.62 12.84
CA LEU A 71 -9.18 -0.96 11.60
C LEU A 71 -10.23 0.06 11.19
N PHE A 72 -9.77 1.23 10.77
CA PHE A 72 -10.61 2.29 10.24
C PHE A 72 -10.77 2.14 8.72
N TYR A 73 -11.98 2.40 8.22
CA TYR A 73 -12.28 2.35 6.79
C TYR A 73 -13.02 3.61 6.31
N TYR A 74 -12.87 3.87 5.01
CA TYR A 74 -13.73 4.72 4.21
C TYR A 74 -14.39 3.86 3.14
N PHE A 75 -15.71 3.89 3.05
CA PHE A 75 -16.47 3.20 2.02
C PHE A 75 -17.21 4.23 1.16
N VAL A 76 -16.93 4.18 -0.14
CA VAL A 76 -17.64 4.96 -1.15
C VAL A 76 -18.49 4.01 -1.98
N GLU A 77 -19.75 4.36 -2.23
CA GLU A 77 -20.60 3.61 -3.16
C GLU A 77 -20.38 4.05 -4.61
N SER A 78 -20.54 3.11 -5.54
CA SER A 78 -20.59 3.39 -6.97
C SER A 78 -21.75 4.33 -7.30
N GLU A 79 -21.46 5.38 -8.05
CA GLU A 79 -22.48 6.31 -8.56
C GLU A 79 -23.32 5.71 -9.71
N ARG A 80 -22.95 4.52 -10.23
CA ARG A 80 -23.66 3.85 -11.31
C ARG A 80 -24.71 2.87 -10.80
N SER A 81 -24.30 1.74 -10.25
CA SER A 81 -25.20 0.68 -9.81
C SER A 81 -24.59 -0.06 -8.62
N PRO A 82 -24.61 0.56 -7.42
CA PRO A 82 -23.85 0.09 -6.27
C PRO A 82 -24.24 -1.31 -5.80
N ALA A 83 -25.49 -1.71 -6.01
CA ALA A 83 -25.97 -3.07 -5.68
C ALA A 83 -25.34 -4.19 -6.54
N THR A 84 -24.84 -3.87 -7.74
CA THR A 84 -24.29 -4.86 -8.69
C THR A 84 -22.84 -4.63 -9.03
N ASP A 85 -22.33 -3.43 -8.82
CA ASP A 85 -20.95 -3.07 -9.11
C ASP A 85 -20.00 -3.76 -8.14
N ALA A 86 -18.85 -4.21 -8.65
CA ALA A 86 -17.86 -4.90 -7.84
C ALA A 86 -17.28 -3.97 -6.77
N VAL A 87 -17.01 -4.51 -5.58
CA VAL A 87 -16.29 -3.81 -4.52
C VAL A 87 -14.78 -3.92 -4.77
N LEU A 88 -14.12 -2.77 -4.83
CA LEU A 88 -12.66 -2.64 -4.89
C LEU A 88 -12.11 -2.41 -3.49
N LEU A 89 -11.23 -3.28 -3.02
CA LEU A 89 -10.40 -2.99 -1.84
C LEU A 89 -9.22 -2.14 -2.27
N TRP A 90 -9.02 -1.01 -1.59
CA TRP A 90 -7.85 -0.16 -1.76
C TRP A 90 -6.98 -0.17 -0.50
N LEU A 91 -5.71 -0.54 -0.68
CA LEU A 91 -4.69 -0.52 0.37
C LEU A 91 -3.51 0.33 -0.11
N SER A 92 -3.04 1.22 0.75
CA SER A 92 -1.81 1.99 0.52
C SER A 92 -0.61 1.22 1.08
N GLY A 93 0.56 1.46 0.48
CA GLY A 93 1.81 0.81 0.87
C GLY A 93 2.47 1.40 2.12
N GLY A 94 3.79 1.54 2.08
CA GLY A 94 4.59 2.03 3.20
C GLY A 94 5.64 1.02 3.64
N PRO A 95 5.52 0.40 4.83
CA PRO A 95 4.29 0.05 5.56
C PRO A 95 3.67 1.19 6.39
N ARG A 96 2.43 0.97 6.89
CA ARG A 96 1.71 1.89 7.79
C ARG A 96 1.40 3.27 7.21
N CYS A 97 1.20 3.37 5.90
CA CYS A 97 0.65 4.57 5.28
C CYS A 97 -0.87 4.53 5.23
N SER A 98 -1.50 5.66 5.52
CA SER A 98 -2.95 5.81 5.45
C SER A 98 -3.46 5.80 4.02
N VAL A 99 -4.62 5.19 3.82
CA VAL A 99 -5.35 5.15 2.54
C VAL A 99 -6.04 6.44 2.18
N LEU A 100 -6.07 7.43 3.09
CA LEU A 100 -6.73 8.71 2.84
C LEU A 100 -6.15 9.45 1.62
N CYS A 101 -4.84 9.31 1.34
CA CYS A 101 -4.26 9.82 0.09
C CYS A 101 -4.84 9.13 -1.15
N GLY A 102 -5.11 7.83 -1.06
CA GLY A 102 -5.78 7.08 -2.13
C GLY A 102 -7.15 7.64 -2.48
N LEU A 103 -7.92 7.99 -1.44
CA LEU A 103 -9.25 8.58 -1.57
C LEU A 103 -9.20 10.03 -2.08
N THR A 104 -8.22 10.83 -1.68
CA THR A 104 -8.24 12.29 -1.91
C THR A 104 -7.35 12.77 -3.06
N LEU A 105 -6.29 12.03 -3.41
CA LEU A 105 -5.29 12.45 -4.39
C LEU A 105 -5.05 11.44 -5.52
N GLU A 106 -5.57 10.20 -5.40
CA GLU A 106 -5.29 9.15 -6.37
C GLU A 106 -6.55 8.76 -7.13
N ILE A 107 -7.32 7.78 -6.63
CA ILE A 107 -8.44 7.21 -7.40
C ILE A 107 -9.77 7.91 -7.13
N GLY A 108 -9.93 8.57 -5.98
CA GLY A 108 -11.17 9.27 -5.67
C GLY A 108 -12.40 8.36 -5.52
N PRO A 109 -13.60 8.96 -5.43
CA PRO A 109 -14.87 8.24 -5.37
C PRO A 109 -15.31 7.74 -6.75
N VAL A 110 -14.79 6.59 -7.20
CA VAL A 110 -14.99 6.11 -8.60
C VAL A 110 -15.78 4.81 -8.75
N ALA A 111 -16.01 4.07 -7.68
CA ALA A 111 -16.73 2.80 -7.67
C ALA A 111 -17.21 2.48 -6.24
N ASN A 112 -17.74 1.27 -6.03
CA ASN A 112 -17.78 0.71 -4.69
C ASN A 112 -16.33 0.50 -4.22
N VAL A 113 -15.75 1.46 -3.50
CA VAL A 113 -14.36 1.38 -3.05
C VAL A 113 -14.32 1.37 -1.52
N LEU A 114 -13.64 0.36 -0.99
CA LEU A 114 -13.37 0.20 0.42
C LEU A 114 -11.88 0.50 0.67
N PHE A 115 -11.61 1.70 1.16
CA PHE A 115 -10.28 2.14 1.57
C PHE A 115 -10.07 1.72 3.02
N VAL A 116 -9.01 0.95 3.29
CA VAL A 116 -8.73 0.43 4.64
C VAL A 116 -7.37 0.90 5.13
N ASP A 117 -7.35 1.61 6.24
CA ASP A 117 -6.10 1.96 6.91
C ASP A 117 -5.48 0.69 7.51
N SER A 118 -4.48 0.12 6.82
CA SER A 118 -3.86 -1.16 7.15
C SER A 118 -2.32 -1.05 7.08
N PRO A 119 -1.58 -1.76 7.95
CA PRO A 119 -2.07 -2.54 9.11
C PRO A 119 -2.50 -1.62 10.27
N VAL A 120 -2.93 -2.18 11.40
CA VAL A 120 -3.19 -1.45 12.66
C VAL A 120 -2.11 -0.41 12.93
N GLY A 121 -2.47 0.85 13.18
CA GLY A 121 -1.53 1.97 13.34
C GLY A 121 -1.36 2.83 12.09
N ALA A 122 -1.71 2.34 10.90
CA ALA A 122 -1.88 3.18 9.71
C ALA A 122 -3.05 4.15 9.92
N GLY A 123 -2.90 5.40 9.49
CA GLY A 123 -3.96 6.42 9.56
C GLY A 123 -4.72 6.44 10.89
N PHE A 124 -6.02 6.14 10.83
CA PHE A 124 -6.94 6.13 11.97
C PHE A 124 -7.12 4.75 12.65
N SER A 125 -6.46 3.70 12.16
CA SER A 125 -6.49 2.36 12.77
C SER A 125 -5.63 2.29 14.04
N TYR A 126 -6.10 1.60 15.08
CA TYR A 126 -5.44 1.56 16.40
C TYR A 126 -5.65 0.24 17.15
N ALA A 127 -4.78 -0.01 18.14
CA ALA A 127 -4.95 -1.05 19.17
C ALA A 127 -5.01 -0.42 20.56
N ARG A 128 -5.82 -1.00 21.45
CA ARG A 128 -5.94 -0.56 22.86
C ARG A 128 -4.78 -1.09 23.70
N ASP A 129 -4.38 -2.34 23.47
CA ASP A 129 -3.16 -2.91 24.03
C ASP A 129 -1.98 -2.60 23.09
N PRO A 130 -0.86 -2.03 23.59
CA PRO A 130 0.36 -1.82 22.81
C PRO A 130 0.86 -3.06 22.06
N LYS A 131 0.60 -4.28 22.57
CA LYS A 131 0.95 -5.53 21.89
C LYS A 131 0.23 -5.71 20.55
N GLY A 132 -0.95 -5.12 20.38
CA GLY A 132 -1.68 -5.17 19.11
C GLY A 132 -0.97 -4.45 17.96
N TYR A 133 0.05 -3.63 18.23
CA TYR A 133 0.88 -3.03 17.19
C TYR A 133 2.01 -3.93 16.68
N ASP A 134 2.26 -5.09 17.31
CA ASP A 134 3.25 -6.08 16.85
C ASP A 134 2.70 -6.88 15.67
N VAL A 135 2.85 -6.33 14.47
CA VAL A 135 2.36 -6.90 13.21
C VAL A 135 3.45 -6.98 12.16
N GLY A 136 3.26 -7.89 11.20
CA GLY A 136 4.15 -8.12 10.07
C GLY A 136 3.39 -8.45 8.80
N ASP A 137 4.08 -8.95 7.78
CA ASP A 137 3.50 -9.21 6.45
C ASP A 137 2.40 -10.28 6.53
N ILE A 138 2.64 -11.34 7.30
CA ILE A 138 1.69 -12.45 7.43
C ILE A 138 0.47 -12.03 8.27
N SER A 139 0.69 -11.43 9.44
CA SER A 139 -0.43 -11.07 10.34
C SER A 139 -1.29 -9.94 9.78
N SER A 140 -0.69 -8.95 9.10
CA SER A 140 -1.45 -7.90 8.39
C SER A 140 -2.30 -8.48 7.25
N SER A 141 -1.74 -9.42 6.47
CA SER A 141 -2.50 -10.14 5.43
C SER A 141 -3.65 -10.93 6.03
N MET A 142 -3.47 -11.56 7.20
CA MET A 142 -4.54 -12.27 7.90
C MET A 142 -5.65 -11.33 8.38
N GLN A 143 -5.31 -10.14 8.88
CA GLN A 143 -6.31 -9.10 9.21
C GLN A 143 -7.15 -8.75 7.98
N MET A 144 -6.51 -8.62 6.80
CA MET A 144 -7.21 -8.34 5.54
C MET A 144 -8.06 -9.51 5.04
N VAL A 145 -7.65 -10.76 5.26
CA VAL A 145 -8.47 -11.95 4.90
C VAL A 145 -9.70 -12.06 5.80
N THR A 146 -9.54 -11.77 7.10
CA THR A 146 -10.68 -11.66 8.02
C THR A 146 -11.63 -10.55 7.56
N PHE A 147 -11.06 -9.48 7.02
CA PHE A 147 -11.81 -8.35 6.49
C PHE A 147 -12.50 -8.67 5.14
N LEU A 148 -11.90 -9.46 4.23
CA LEU A 148 -12.37 -9.61 2.85
C LEU A 148 -12.08 -10.96 2.16
N ARG A 149 -12.96 -11.38 1.24
CA ARG A 149 -12.72 -12.47 0.25
C ARG A 149 -13.53 -12.33 -1.05
N LYS A 150 -12.95 -11.87 -2.18
CA LYS A 150 -13.46 -12.09 -3.58
C LYS A 150 -12.41 -11.93 -4.72
N GLY A 151 -11.33 -11.17 -4.55
CA GLY A 151 -10.28 -10.92 -5.57
C GLY A 151 -9.37 -9.73 -5.20
N TYR A 152 -8.36 -9.37 -6.02
CA TYR A 152 -7.42 -8.27 -5.71
C TYR A 152 -6.86 -7.53 -6.94
N LEU A 153 -6.51 -6.26 -6.75
CA LEU A 153 -5.79 -5.39 -7.68
C LEU A 153 -4.55 -4.85 -6.97
N VAL A 154 -3.42 -4.73 -7.68
CA VAL A 154 -2.17 -4.19 -7.12
C VAL A 154 -1.54 -3.20 -8.09
N GLY A 155 -1.48 -1.94 -7.66
CA GLY A 155 -0.76 -0.87 -8.34
C GLY A 155 0.65 -0.74 -7.79
N ASN A 156 1.64 -0.75 -8.68
CA ASN A 156 3.05 -0.58 -8.35
C ASN A 156 3.59 -1.47 -7.18
N PRO A 157 3.24 -2.78 -7.09
CA PRO A 157 3.56 -3.57 -5.89
C PRO A 157 5.06 -3.76 -5.67
N VAL A 158 5.52 -3.56 -4.43
CA VAL A 158 6.80 -4.11 -3.94
C VAL A 158 6.55 -5.56 -3.58
N THR A 159 7.39 -6.47 -4.06
CA THR A 159 7.30 -7.91 -3.76
C THR A 159 8.24 -8.35 -2.65
N GLY A 160 9.20 -7.50 -2.25
CA GLY A 160 10.22 -7.82 -1.25
C GLY A 160 11.44 -8.56 -1.81
N ASP A 161 11.34 -9.02 -3.06
CA ASP A 161 12.38 -9.77 -3.73
C ASP A 161 13.52 -8.87 -4.25
N LYS A 162 14.70 -9.46 -4.44
CA LYS A 162 15.84 -8.77 -5.06
C LYS A 162 15.50 -8.25 -6.45
N ILE A 163 14.56 -8.87 -7.15
CA ILE A 163 14.15 -8.47 -8.51
C ILE A 163 13.66 -7.02 -8.58
N ASP A 164 12.95 -6.53 -7.56
CA ASP A 164 12.44 -5.16 -7.53
C ASP A 164 13.60 -4.17 -7.51
N LYS A 165 14.54 -4.38 -6.60
CA LYS A 165 15.71 -3.50 -6.43
C LYS A 165 16.71 -3.63 -7.57
N ASN A 166 16.98 -4.85 -8.03
CA ASN A 166 17.92 -5.07 -9.14
C ASN A 166 17.40 -4.51 -10.46
N SER A 167 16.08 -4.37 -10.62
CA SER A 167 15.50 -3.76 -11.82
C SER A 167 15.72 -2.25 -11.94
N ARG A 168 16.11 -1.57 -10.86
CA ARG A 168 16.33 -0.11 -10.85
C ARG A 168 17.44 0.32 -11.79
N ILE A 169 18.63 -0.28 -11.71
CA ILE A 169 19.79 0.12 -12.53
C ILE A 169 19.52 -0.01 -14.05
N PRO A 170 19.02 -1.15 -14.57
CA PRO A 170 18.64 -1.26 -15.99
C PRO A 170 17.56 -0.27 -16.42
N THR A 171 16.64 0.07 -15.51
CA THR A 171 15.58 1.05 -15.79
C THR A 171 16.15 2.47 -15.81
N SER A 172 17.06 2.82 -14.91
CA SER A 172 17.78 4.10 -14.93
C SER A 172 18.52 4.32 -16.24
N HIS A 173 19.12 3.27 -16.80
CA HIS A 173 19.72 3.32 -18.14
C HIS A 173 18.67 3.57 -19.22
N SER A 174 17.54 2.86 -19.15
CA SER A 174 16.43 3.02 -20.10
C SER A 174 15.79 4.41 -20.06
N PHE A 175 15.80 5.08 -18.90
CA PHE A 175 15.35 6.46 -18.73
C PHE A 175 16.40 7.51 -19.09
N GLY A 176 17.62 7.11 -19.45
CA GLY A 176 18.71 8.03 -19.76
C GLY A 176 19.34 8.73 -18.55
N ILE A 177 19.09 8.23 -17.33
CA ILE A 177 19.69 8.76 -16.08
C ILE A 177 21.18 8.40 -16.00
N ILE A 178 21.55 7.24 -16.53
CA ILE A 178 22.94 6.77 -16.57
C ILE A 178 23.39 6.49 -18.00
N SER A 179 24.68 6.69 -18.27
CA SER A 179 25.26 6.48 -19.60
C SER A 179 25.48 5.01 -19.93
N ASP A 180 25.62 4.71 -21.23
CA ASP A 180 25.97 3.37 -21.72
C ASP A 180 27.25 2.84 -21.07
N GLN A 181 28.27 3.67 -20.87
CA GLN A 181 29.54 3.25 -20.27
C GLN A 181 29.36 2.81 -18.81
N LEU A 182 28.54 3.52 -18.04
CA LEU A 182 28.23 3.14 -16.66
C LEU A 182 27.40 1.85 -16.63
N TYR A 183 26.46 1.70 -17.55
CA TYR A 183 25.63 0.51 -17.66
C TYR A 183 26.47 -0.74 -18.04
N GLU A 184 27.32 -0.63 -19.05
CA GLU A 184 28.24 -1.72 -19.43
C GLU A 184 29.20 -2.07 -18.28
N ALA A 185 29.74 -1.07 -17.59
CA ALA A 185 30.61 -1.28 -16.44
C ALA A 185 29.91 -2.02 -15.30
N VAL A 186 28.69 -1.63 -14.93
CA VAL A 186 27.97 -2.28 -13.84
C VAL A 186 27.54 -3.70 -14.21
N MET A 187 27.12 -3.92 -15.47
CA MET A 187 26.78 -5.25 -15.97
C MET A 187 27.99 -6.20 -15.90
N LYS A 188 29.16 -5.73 -16.33
CA LYS A 188 30.41 -6.50 -16.31
C LYS A 188 30.87 -6.84 -14.89
N ASN A 189 30.76 -5.91 -13.94
CA ASN A 189 31.36 -6.08 -12.62
C ASN A 189 30.42 -6.68 -11.57
N CYS A 190 29.10 -6.56 -11.75
CA CYS A 190 28.10 -6.98 -10.76
C CYS A 190 27.26 -8.20 -11.19
N GLU A 191 27.27 -8.58 -12.47
CA GLU A 191 26.55 -9.77 -13.00
C GLU A 191 25.04 -9.77 -12.65
N GLY A 192 24.42 -8.59 -12.61
CA GLY A 192 22.99 -8.43 -12.32
C GLY A 192 22.59 -8.50 -10.84
N ASP A 193 23.54 -8.73 -9.91
CA ASP A 193 23.30 -8.55 -8.46
C ASP A 193 23.99 -7.27 -7.98
N TYR A 194 23.20 -6.20 -7.88
CA TYR A 194 23.68 -4.88 -7.47
C TYR A 194 23.56 -4.65 -5.96
N LEU A 195 23.07 -5.64 -5.20
CA LEU A 195 22.85 -5.55 -3.76
C LEU A 195 23.96 -6.23 -2.96
N SER A 196 24.47 -7.37 -3.44
CA SER A 196 25.49 -8.15 -2.72
C SER A 196 26.93 -7.68 -2.95
N LEU A 197 27.15 -6.60 -3.73
CA LEU A 197 28.43 -5.89 -3.97
C LEU A 197 29.68 -6.79 -3.94
N LYS A 198 29.75 -7.73 -4.89
CA LYS A 198 30.73 -8.84 -4.90
C LYS A 198 32.19 -8.43 -4.85
N ASN A 199 32.52 -7.24 -5.36
CA ASN A 199 33.89 -6.75 -5.45
C ASN A 199 33.91 -5.21 -5.42
N LYS A 200 35.11 -4.64 -5.22
CA LYS A 200 35.31 -3.19 -5.14
C LYS A 200 34.85 -2.45 -6.39
N LEU A 201 35.13 -2.98 -7.59
CA LEU A 201 34.72 -2.34 -8.84
C LEU A 201 33.20 -2.27 -8.97
N CYS A 202 32.48 -3.33 -8.59
CA CYS A 202 31.02 -3.34 -8.54
C CYS A 202 30.52 -2.28 -7.54
N ALA A 203 31.10 -2.23 -6.34
CA ALA A 203 30.73 -1.24 -5.32
C ALA A 203 30.93 0.20 -5.81
N ASP A 204 32.08 0.51 -6.41
CA ASP A 204 32.43 1.85 -6.88
C ASP A 204 31.49 2.30 -8.02
N VAL A 205 31.16 1.39 -8.95
CA VAL A 205 30.23 1.70 -10.05
C VAL A 205 28.79 1.83 -9.56
N VAL A 206 28.32 0.93 -8.68
CA VAL A 206 26.98 1.01 -8.08
C VAL A 206 26.83 2.30 -7.27
N GLN A 207 27.85 2.70 -6.51
CA GLN A 207 27.84 3.97 -5.78
C GLN A 207 27.69 5.17 -6.73
N THR A 208 28.43 5.17 -7.84
CA THR A 208 28.33 6.23 -8.85
C THR A 208 26.92 6.30 -9.44
N ILE A 209 26.36 5.16 -9.85
CA ILE A 209 25.01 5.07 -10.39
C ILE A 209 23.96 5.52 -9.37
N THR A 210 24.11 5.11 -8.11
CA THR A 210 23.19 5.48 -7.03
C THR A 210 23.23 6.99 -6.78
N GLY A 211 24.40 7.63 -6.89
CA GLY A 211 24.54 9.09 -6.84
C GLY A 211 23.71 9.77 -7.93
N LEU A 212 23.82 9.34 -9.18
CA LEU A 212 23.05 9.90 -10.30
C LEU A 212 21.55 9.67 -10.14
N MET A 213 21.14 8.47 -9.70
CA MET A 213 19.74 8.17 -9.42
C MET A 213 19.14 9.06 -8.33
N SER A 214 19.96 9.50 -7.36
CA SER A 214 19.50 10.38 -6.28
C SER A 214 19.22 11.82 -6.72
N GLU A 215 19.58 12.20 -7.95
CA GLU A 215 19.31 13.53 -8.51
C GLU A 215 17.91 13.66 -9.14
N VAL A 216 17.19 12.54 -9.27
CA VAL A 216 15.82 12.51 -9.82
C VAL A 216 14.81 12.01 -8.81
N SER A 217 13.54 12.37 -8.97
CA SER A 217 12.46 11.83 -8.15
C SER A 217 12.27 10.34 -8.44
N GLU A 218 12.56 9.47 -7.48
CA GLU A 218 12.42 8.02 -7.69
C GLU A 218 10.96 7.60 -7.93
N SER A 219 9.98 8.28 -7.33
CA SER A 219 8.56 7.90 -7.50
C SER A 219 8.00 8.27 -8.87
N ASN A 220 8.58 9.28 -9.53
CA ASN A 220 8.25 9.69 -10.88
C ASN A 220 9.43 10.49 -11.45
N VAL A 221 10.19 9.89 -12.36
CA VAL A 221 11.45 10.49 -12.86
C VAL A 221 11.27 11.79 -13.64
N LEU A 222 10.04 12.15 -14.02
CA LEU A 222 9.72 13.42 -14.66
C LEU A 222 9.37 14.54 -13.68
N GLU A 223 9.16 14.22 -12.40
CA GLU A 223 8.81 15.20 -11.38
C GLU A 223 10.04 15.87 -10.76
N THR A 224 9.84 17.12 -10.32
CA THR A 224 10.82 17.85 -9.51
C THR A 224 11.15 17.04 -8.26
N LEU A 225 12.45 16.89 -7.98
CA LEU A 225 12.91 16.26 -6.75
C LEU A 225 12.58 17.14 -5.54
N CYS A 226 11.57 16.71 -4.79
CA CYS A 226 11.01 17.44 -3.65
C CYS A 226 11.39 16.75 -2.35
N HIS A 227 12.62 16.97 -1.88
CA HIS A 227 12.97 16.58 -0.52
C HIS A 227 12.52 17.65 0.46
N SER A 228 11.99 17.20 1.60
CA SER A 228 11.82 18.02 2.80
C SER A 228 13.14 18.64 3.30
N ASP A 229 14.32 18.16 2.85
CA ASP A 229 15.61 18.43 3.51
C ASP A 229 16.75 18.90 2.56
N THR A 230 16.57 19.03 1.24
CA THR A 230 17.69 19.42 0.34
C THR A 230 17.96 20.92 0.21
N LEU A 231 17.12 21.78 0.78
CA LEU A 231 17.40 23.23 0.84
C LEU A 231 18.24 23.65 2.07
N ARG A 232 18.65 22.74 2.96
CA ARG A 232 19.50 23.08 4.12
C ARG A 232 20.74 22.19 4.26
N ARG A 233 21.85 22.84 4.65
CA ARG A 233 23.16 22.26 4.94
C ARG A 233 23.05 20.94 5.70
N LYS A 234 23.84 19.94 5.27
CA LYS A 234 24.10 18.65 5.95
C LYS A 234 24.40 18.75 7.47
N SER A 235 24.72 19.93 7.99
CA SER A 235 25.00 20.17 9.41
C SER A 235 23.77 20.24 10.32
N LEU A 236 22.55 20.23 9.79
CA LEU A 236 21.30 20.23 10.60
C LEU A 236 20.59 18.87 10.63
N LEU A 237 21.15 17.86 9.96
CA LEU A 237 20.54 16.52 9.83
C LEU A 237 20.56 15.71 11.14
N GLU A 238 21.28 16.17 12.17
CA GLU A 238 21.33 15.50 13.47
C GLU A 238 20.12 15.82 14.39
N GLU A 239 19.27 16.78 14.03
CA GLU A 239 18.11 17.18 14.87
C GLU A 239 16.77 16.55 14.49
N ARG A 240 16.69 15.74 13.42
CA ARG A 240 15.41 15.17 12.94
C ARG A 240 15.16 13.71 13.31
N ASN A 241 15.76 13.26 14.41
CA ASN A 241 15.32 12.04 15.08
C ASN A 241 14.33 12.40 16.20
N GLY A 242 13.05 12.49 15.84
CA GLY A 242 11.99 12.03 16.74
C GLY A 242 11.24 13.06 17.59
N LEU A 243 10.63 14.11 17.03
CA LEU A 243 9.53 14.81 17.70
C LEU A 243 8.42 15.19 16.71
N GLY A 244 7.18 14.82 17.06
CA GLY A 244 5.98 15.05 16.27
C GLY A 244 5.66 16.54 16.15
N GLY A 245 5.38 16.96 14.93
CA GLY A 245 4.98 18.33 14.61
C GLY A 245 4.46 18.38 13.18
N PRO A 246 3.75 19.46 12.81
CA PRO A 246 3.18 19.61 11.48
C PRO A 246 4.25 19.50 10.38
N PRO A 247 3.90 18.96 9.20
CA PRO A 247 4.80 18.94 8.06
C PRO A 247 5.15 20.38 7.66
N HIS A 248 6.39 20.57 7.18
CA HIS A 248 6.78 21.84 6.60
C HIS A 248 6.06 22.07 5.26
N GLU A 249 5.76 23.33 4.96
CA GLU A 249 5.20 23.72 3.68
C GLU A 249 6.21 23.37 2.56
N PRO A 250 5.78 22.65 1.51
CA PRO A 250 6.66 22.29 0.42
C PRO A 250 6.99 23.52 -0.45
N PRO A 251 8.17 23.55 -1.10
CA PRO A 251 8.52 24.61 -2.04
C PRO A 251 7.48 24.77 -3.16
N PRO A 252 7.28 25.97 -3.72
CA PRO A 252 6.32 26.20 -4.80
C PRO A 252 6.57 25.37 -6.07
N GLU A 253 7.82 24.97 -6.31
CA GLU A 253 8.22 24.15 -7.46
C GLU A 253 7.85 22.67 -7.30
N CYS A 254 7.39 22.27 -6.11
CA CYS A 254 6.93 20.94 -5.82
C CYS A 254 5.49 20.73 -6.27
N HIS A 255 5.28 19.64 -7.00
CA HIS A 255 4.03 19.33 -7.67
C HIS A 255 2.83 19.31 -6.72
N GLU A 256 1.62 19.48 -7.29
CA GLU A 256 0.33 19.49 -6.59
C GLU A 256 0.19 18.34 -5.59
N TYR A 257 0.73 17.17 -5.92
CA TYR A 257 0.69 15.99 -5.05
C TYR A 257 1.43 16.16 -3.71
N PHE A 258 2.56 16.87 -3.67
CA PHE A 258 3.27 17.19 -2.42
C PHE A 258 2.50 18.22 -1.58
N TYR A 259 1.94 19.23 -2.24
CA TYR A 259 1.09 20.23 -1.58
C TYR A 259 -0.20 19.60 -1.05
N GLY A 260 -0.82 18.70 -1.80
CA GLY A 260 -1.99 17.92 -1.38
C GLY A 260 -1.71 17.11 -0.12
N ARG A 261 -0.56 16.42 -0.04
CA ARG A 261 -0.13 15.70 1.18
C ARG A 261 0.03 16.64 2.37
N TYR A 262 0.60 17.82 2.16
CA TYR A 262 0.72 18.86 3.19
C TYR A 262 -0.66 19.30 3.70
N LEU A 263 -1.60 19.63 2.80
CA LEU A 263 -2.96 20.05 3.15
C LEU A 263 -3.76 18.95 3.86
N ILE A 264 -3.65 17.71 3.41
CA ILE A 264 -4.35 16.56 4.02
C ILE A 264 -3.97 16.41 5.49
N TYR A 265 -2.72 16.67 5.86
CA TYR A 265 -2.31 16.62 7.27
C TYR A 265 -3.16 17.57 8.13
N PHE A 266 -3.33 18.82 7.70
CA PHE A 266 -4.13 19.79 8.47
C PHE A 266 -5.61 19.44 8.45
N TRP A 267 -6.12 19.04 7.29
CA TRP A 267 -7.52 18.64 7.14
C TRP A 267 -7.86 17.42 8.02
N ALA A 268 -7.07 16.35 7.96
CA ALA A 268 -7.30 15.13 8.74
C ALA A 268 -7.13 15.32 10.26
N ASN A 269 -6.36 16.33 10.68
CA ASN A 269 -6.16 16.69 12.08
C ASN A 269 -7.13 17.76 12.60
N ASP A 270 -7.94 18.38 11.73
CA ASP A 270 -8.97 19.31 12.15
C ASP A 270 -10.08 18.59 12.96
N ASN A 271 -10.49 19.20 14.07
CA ASN A 271 -11.47 18.60 14.97
C ASN A 271 -12.83 18.40 14.31
N ALA A 272 -13.27 19.33 13.45
CA ALA A 272 -14.55 19.20 12.76
C ALA A 272 -14.48 18.06 11.72
N THR A 273 -13.34 17.89 11.06
CA THR A 273 -13.11 16.78 10.13
C THR A 273 -13.13 15.44 10.86
N ARG A 274 -12.41 15.32 11.97
CA ARG A 274 -12.41 14.10 12.79
C ARG A 274 -13.79 13.75 13.33
N ALA A 275 -14.55 14.75 13.77
CA ALA A 275 -15.93 14.56 14.20
C ALA A 275 -16.83 14.09 13.04
N ALA A 276 -16.70 14.71 11.86
CA ALA A 276 -17.47 14.34 10.67
C ALA A 276 -17.17 12.90 10.20
N LEU A 277 -15.91 12.47 10.29
CA LEU A 277 -15.46 11.11 9.96
C LEU A 277 -15.78 10.08 11.06
N GLY A 278 -16.35 10.48 12.19
CA GLY A 278 -16.67 9.57 13.30
C GLY A 278 -15.43 8.99 14.00
N ILE A 279 -14.32 9.72 14.01
CA ILE A 279 -13.09 9.28 14.69
C ILE A 279 -13.35 9.23 16.20
N LYS A 280 -13.09 8.06 16.81
CA LYS A 280 -13.33 7.84 18.24
C LYS A 280 -12.41 8.73 19.08
N GLU A 281 -12.99 9.53 19.97
CA GLU A 281 -12.22 10.37 20.90
C GLU A 281 -11.31 9.52 21.80
N GLY A 282 -10.12 10.05 22.13
CA GLY A 282 -9.14 9.38 22.98
C GLY A 282 -8.36 8.22 22.33
N THR A 283 -8.66 7.86 21.07
CA THR A 283 -7.95 6.76 20.39
C THR A 283 -6.63 7.18 19.76
N LEU A 284 -6.60 8.35 19.12
CA LEU A 284 -5.43 8.89 18.43
C LEU A 284 -5.33 10.39 18.68
N THR A 285 -4.15 10.89 19.02
CA THR A 285 -3.89 12.33 19.21
C THR A 285 -3.67 13.06 17.90
N GLU A 286 -3.12 12.38 16.89
CA GLU A 286 -2.70 12.96 15.62
C GLU A 286 -2.82 11.92 14.51
N TRP A 287 -3.35 12.33 13.36
CA TRP A 287 -3.27 11.59 12.11
C TRP A 287 -1.92 11.88 11.45
N ILE A 288 -1.19 10.82 11.11
CA ILE A 288 0.10 10.88 10.43
C ILE A 288 -0.02 10.03 9.18
N ARG A 289 0.36 10.58 8.02
CA ARG A 289 0.25 9.92 6.72
C ARG A 289 0.94 8.57 6.68
N CYS A 290 2.21 8.49 7.09
CA CYS A 290 2.98 7.24 7.20
C CYS A 290 3.72 7.23 8.53
N LYS A 291 3.52 6.18 9.33
CA LYS A 291 4.21 6.02 10.62
C LYS A 291 5.43 5.13 10.43
N GLU A 292 6.55 5.75 10.09
CA GLU A 292 7.79 5.06 9.67
C GLU A 292 8.77 4.80 10.82
N ASP A 293 8.58 5.41 12.00
CA ASP A 293 9.49 5.23 13.14
C ASP A 293 9.32 3.83 13.77
N PRO A 294 10.25 2.89 13.50
CA PRO A 294 10.12 1.51 13.94
C PRO A 294 10.39 1.37 15.45
N SER A 295 11.02 2.39 16.08
CA SER A 295 11.25 2.40 17.53
C SER A 295 9.96 2.67 18.32
N ARG A 296 8.99 3.33 17.69
CA ARG A 296 7.68 3.63 18.27
C ARG A 296 6.62 2.62 17.89
N ILE A 297 6.59 2.21 16.62
CA ILE A 297 5.61 1.25 16.11
C ILE A 297 6.32 0.22 15.23
N PRO A 298 6.75 -0.92 15.80
CA PRO A 298 7.54 -1.91 15.08
C PRO A 298 6.72 -2.54 13.95
N TYR A 299 7.39 -2.94 12.87
CA TYR A 299 6.81 -3.74 11.80
C TYR A 299 7.80 -4.83 11.40
N THR A 300 7.36 -6.08 11.41
CA THR A 300 8.23 -7.23 11.12
C THR A 300 8.09 -7.64 9.66
N TYR A 301 9.20 -7.64 8.93
CA TYR A 301 9.27 -8.17 7.56
C TYR A 301 9.51 -9.68 7.59
N ASP A 302 8.45 -10.45 7.84
CA ASP A 302 8.48 -11.90 7.99
C ASP A 302 8.15 -12.66 6.68
N LEU A 303 7.87 -11.95 5.58
CA LEU A 303 7.72 -12.51 4.24
C LEU A 303 8.79 -11.96 3.27
N PRO A 304 9.88 -12.71 3.02
CA PRO A 304 10.97 -12.24 2.16
C PRO A 304 10.58 -11.96 0.70
N SER A 305 9.56 -12.64 0.19
CA SER A 305 9.07 -12.47 -1.19
C SER A 305 7.60 -12.87 -1.29
N SER A 306 6.77 -11.99 -1.85
CA SER A 306 5.34 -12.25 -2.11
C SER A 306 5.07 -12.87 -3.49
N ILE A 307 6.10 -13.07 -4.32
CA ILE A 307 5.97 -13.62 -5.69
C ILE A 307 5.24 -14.98 -5.66
N GLN A 308 5.61 -15.87 -4.73
CA GLN A 308 4.96 -17.17 -4.62
C GLN A 308 3.49 -17.06 -4.16
N CYS A 309 3.17 -16.07 -3.34
CA CYS A 309 1.79 -15.79 -2.94
C CYS A 309 0.95 -15.36 -4.15
N HIS A 310 1.48 -14.46 -5.00
CA HIS A 310 0.82 -14.08 -6.25
C HIS A 310 0.59 -15.28 -7.19
N PHE A 311 1.60 -16.17 -7.34
CA PHE A 311 1.45 -17.41 -8.12
C PHE A 311 0.35 -18.31 -7.56
N ASN A 312 0.34 -18.56 -6.25
CA ASN A 312 -0.63 -19.45 -5.61
C ASN A 312 -2.07 -18.93 -5.76
N VAL A 313 -2.28 -17.62 -5.60
CA VAL A 313 -3.63 -17.03 -5.69
C VAL A 313 -4.13 -17.04 -7.14
N THR A 314 -3.29 -16.69 -8.10
CA THR A 314 -3.66 -16.70 -9.53
C THR A 314 -3.95 -18.11 -10.05
N THR A 315 -3.15 -19.10 -9.65
CA THR A 315 -3.39 -20.52 -9.99
C THR A 315 -4.61 -21.12 -9.29
N SER A 316 -5.09 -20.50 -8.21
CA SER A 316 -6.34 -20.86 -7.51
C SER A 316 -7.60 -20.29 -8.18
N GLY A 317 -7.48 -19.70 -9.37
CA GLY A 317 -8.61 -19.21 -10.17
C GLY A 317 -9.00 -17.74 -9.92
N TYR A 318 -8.24 -17.01 -9.11
CA TYR A 318 -8.45 -15.58 -8.93
C TYR A 318 -7.86 -14.80 -10.10
N ARG A 319 -8.63 -13.85 -10.63
CA ARG A 319 -8.16 -12.88 -11.61
C ARG A 319 -7.32 -11.81 -10.91
N ALA A 320 -6.15 -11.50 -11.47
CA ALA A 320 -5.30 -10.42 -11.01
C ALA A 320 -5.06 -9.45 -12.16
N LEU A 321 -5.17 -8.15 -11.86
CA LEU A 321 -4.65 -7.08 -12.70
C LEU A 321 -3.45 -6.48 -11.99
N VAL A 322 -2.28 -6.55 -12.64
CA VAL A 322 -1.05 -5.93 -12.18
C VAL A 322 -0.73 -4.79 -13.13
N TYR A 323 -0.74 -3.56 -12.63
CA TYR A 323 -0.45 -2.37 -13.41
C TYR A 323 0.67 -1.56 -12.76
N ARG A 324 1.34 -0.74 -13.58
CA ARG A 324 2.42 0.11 -13.11
C ARG A 324 2.60 1.34 -13.98
N GLY A 325 2.84 2.48 -13.35
CA GLY A 325 3.35 3.67 -14.03
C GLY A 325 4.78 3.44 -14.56
N ASP A 326 5.00 3.74 -15.83
CA ASP A 326 6.26 3.50 -16.55
C ASP A 326 7.38 4.49 -16.19
N HIS A 327 7.10 5.49 -15.35
CA HIS A 327 8.07 6.47 -14.84
C HIS A 327 8.45 6.24 -13.35
N ASP A 328 7.96 5.17 -12.72
CA ASP A 328 8.32 4.78 -11.34
C ASP A 328 9.69 4.09 -11.32
N LEU A 329 10.66 4.69 -10.63
CA LEU A 329 11.99 4.15 -10.39
C LEU A 329 12.12 3.48 -9.02
N VAL A 330 11.21 3.73 -8.07
CA VAL A 330 11.18 3.02 -6.77
C VAL A 330 10.94 1.54 -7.02
N VAL A 331 9.97 1.22 -7.88
CA VAL A 331 9.72 -0.14 -8.32
C VAL A 331 9.44 -0.14 -9.82
N PRO A 332 10.45 -0.38 -10.66
CA PRO A 332 10.29 -0.32 -12.11
C PRO A 332 9.35 -1.36 -12.71
N PHE A 333 8.72 -1.01 -13.85
CA PHE A 333 7.91 -1.94 -14.64
C PHE A 333 8.70 -3.12 -15.19
N SER A 334 10.00 -2.95 -15.40
CA SER A 334 10.89 -4.01 -15.81
C SER A 334 10.95 -5.14 -14.78
N GLY A 335 11.02 -4.81 -13.47
CA GLY A 335 10.98 -5.78 -12.38
C GLY A 335 9.65 -6.51 -12.30
N THR A 336 8.54 -5.78 -12.48
CA THR A 336 7.19 -6.38 -12.48
C THR A 336 6.97 -7.34 -13.63
N ARG A 337 7.38 -6.93 -14.83
CA ARG A 337 7.34 -7.79 -16.01
C ARG A 337 8.21 -9.03 -15.81
N ALA A 338 9.35 -8.90 -15.13
CA ALA A 338 10.27 -10.02 -14.91
C ALA A 338 9.69 -11.08 -13.97
N TRP A 339 9.06 -10.71 -12.85
CA TRP A 339 8.43 -11.70 -11.97
C TRP A 339 7.13 -12.27 -12.55
N ILE A 340 6.34 -11.49 -13.30
CA ILE A 340 5.18 -12.06 -14.00
C ILE A 340 5.63 -13.12 -15.02
N ARG A 341 6.73 -12.86 -15.75
CA ARG A 341 7.32 -13.83 -16.68
C ARG A 341 7.84 -15.08 -15.97
N SER A 342 8.28 -14.98 -14.71
CA SER A 342 8.77 -16.14 -13.96
C SER A 342 7.67 -17.16 -13.66
N PHE A 343 6.39 -16.78 -13.75
CA PHE A 343 5.25 -17.71 -13.63
C PHE A 343 5.09 -18.65 -14.81
N ASN A 344 5.70 -18.32 -15.95
CA ASN A 344 5.62 -19.11 -17.18
C ASN A 344 4.17 -19.42 -17.63
N PHE A 345 3.26 -18.46 -17.43
CA PHE A 345 1.90 -18.54 -17.95
C PHE A 345 1.88 -18.39 -19.47
N ALA A 346 0.95 -19.08 -20.13
CA ALA A 346 0.73 -18.92 -21.56
C ALA A 346 0.16 -17.52 -21.85
N ILE A 347 0.72 -16.86 -22.86
CA ILE A 347 0.15 -15.63 -23.41
C ILE A 347 -1.07 -16.04 -24.22
N VAL A 348 -2.26 -15.69 -23.73
CA VAL A 348 -3.54 -15.96 -24.40
C VAL A 348 -3.97 -14.82 -25.32
N ASP A 349 -3.36 -13.65 -25.15
CA ASP A 349 -3.65 -12.44 -25.90
C ASP A 349 -2.37 -11.59 -25.97
N ASP A 350 -2.00 -11.17 -27.19
CA ASP A 350 -0.71 -10.54 -27.46
C ASP A 350 -0.61 -9.15 -26.83
N TRP A 351 0.64 -8.79 -26.47
CA TRP A 351 0.97 -7.45 -26.00
C TRP A 351 0.59 -6.40 -27.03
N ARG A 352 -0.19 -5.41 -26.60
CA ARG A 352 -0.66 -4.31 -27.42
C ARG A 352 -0.78 -3.06 -26.58
N ALA A 353 -0.79 -1.91 -27.24
CA ALA A 353 -1.13 -0.66 -26.57
C ALA A 353 -2.62 -0.67 -26.15
N TRP A 354 -2.91 -0.23 -24.94
CA TRP A 354 -4.27 0.10 -24.54
C TRP A 354 -4.55 1.57 -24.84
N HIS A 355 -5.78 1.87 -25.27
CA HIS A 355 -6.15 3.20 -25.74
C HIS A 355 -7.25 3.78 -24.87
N LEU A 356 -7.12 5.07 -24.54
CA LEU A 356 -8.15 5.88 -23.87
C LEU A 356 -8.41 7.11 -24.74
N HIS A 357 -9.68 7.32 -25.09
CA HIS A 357 -10.10 8.44 -25.96
C HIS A 357 -9.32 8.56 -27.28
N GLY A 358 -8.93 7.43 -27.87
CA GLY A 358 -8.19 7.38 -29.14
C GLY A 358 -6.68 7.60 -29.03
N GLN A 359 -6.15 7.79 -27.82
CA GLN A 359 -4.72 7.90 -27.56
C GLN A 359 -4.20 6.65 -26.85
N ALA A 360 -3.02 6.16 -27.23
CA ALA A 360 -2.33 5.12 -26.48
C ALA A 360 -2.03 5.64 -25.06
N ALA A 361 -2.48 4.90 -24.06
CA ALA A 361 -2.32 5.25 -22.65
C ALA A 361 -1.37 4.28 -21.91
N GLY A 362 -0.88 3.25 -22.61
CA GLY A 362 0.23 2.37 -22.21
C GLY A 362 0.14 1.00 -22.87
#